data_AF-A0A8B8DBZ9-F1
#
_entry.id   AF-A0A8B8DBZ9-F1
#
_cell.length_a   1.000
_cell.length_b   1.000
_cell.length_c   1.000
_cell.angle_alpha   90.00
_cell.angle_beta   90.00
_cell.angle_gamma   90.00
#
_symmetry.space_group_name_H-M   'P 1'
#
loop_
_entity.id
_entity.type
_entity.pdbx_description
1 polymer ?
#
loop_
_entity_poly.entity_id
_entity_poly.type
_entity_poly.pdbx_seq_one_letter_code
_entity_poly.pdbx_strand_id
1 'polypeptide(L)'
;MGPSSTFNKQEQHCHVYIRNYEYWSVVKASGEITQQISSMCLFIVSFIYMDDKRLLPDTLVLITIAASGIGYTVSKLVDKFVALKSSGDENQRTVFEDLKTFVMFTGFSYCLSPVLVSLTETISTDTIYAMTTVMLLANLAFHNYGVQAAVVSEAFSLNAGIFASVCLASRLHSSWHAFATVLFSLQIFGLWPRLRHKIKEAFPRMNVALTVVLGFLALLALFTVSMVPAVMFILGHLFITFICPAWLISLQPLKNNIHGPWDEAVISND
;
A
#
# COMPACT_ATOMS: atom_id res chain seq x y z
N MET A 1 -31.48 43.52 28.81
CA MET A 1 -32.11 42.64 27.78
C MET A 1 -31.57 43.08 26.43
N GLY A 2 -30.65 42.43 25.76
CA GLY A 2 -29.87 41.21 25.99
C GLY A 2 -29.06 41.01 24.69
N PRO A 3 -27.74 41.27 24.65
CA PRO A 3 -26.94 41.24 23.42
C PRO A 3 -26.62 39.81 22.93
N SER A 4 -27.44 38.83 23.31
CA SER A 4 -27.18 37.40 23.14
C SER A 4 -27.67 36.83 21.80
N SER A 5 -28.46 37.57 21.02
CA SER A 5 -29.04 37.06 19.76
C SER A 5 -28.19 37.33 18.51
N THR A 6 -27.30 38.31 18.54
CA THR A 6 -26.38 38.62 17.44
C THR A 6 -25.10 37.80 17.50
N PHE A 7 -24.64 37.44 18.70
CA PHE A 7 -23.45 36.59 18.90
C PHE A 7 -23.67 35.17 18.37
N ASN A 8 -24.85 34.58 18.63
CA ASN A 8 -25.20 33.24 18.13
C ASN A 8 -25.38 33.17 16.60
N LYS A 9 -25.68 34.29 15.93
CA LYS A 9 -25.79 34.32 14.46
C LYS A 9 -24.44 34.35 13.77
N GLN A 10 -23.44 35.02 14.34
CA GLN A 10 -22.09 35.04 13.76
C GLN A 10 -21.40 33.67 13.83
N GLU A 11 -21.66 32.87 14.86
CA GLU A 11 -21.13 31.49 14.95
C GLU A 11 -21.72 30.55 13.88
N GLN A 12 -22.98 30.77 13.45
CA GLN A 12 -23.64 29.91 12.46
C GLN A 12 -23.06 30.01 11.04
N HIS A 13 -22.36 31.10 10.70
CA HIS A 13 -21.80 31.30 9.35
C HIS A 13 -20.39 30.70 9.16
N CYS A 14 -19.78 30.09 10.18
CA CYS A 14 -18.37 29.64 10.10
C CYS A 14 -18.20 28.16 9.66
N HIS A 15 -19.28 27.43 9.32
CA HIS A 15 -19.19 25.97 9.19
C HIS A 15 -19.94 25.43 7.96
N VAL A 16 -19.37 25.57 6.75
CA VAL A 16 -19.95 24.86 5.59
C VAL A 16 -19.05 23.75 5.04
N TYR A 17 -17.71 23.78 5.20
CA TYR A 17 -16.85 22.72 4.63
C TYR A 17 -15.61 22.31 5.45
N ILE A 18 -15.63 22.43 6.77
CA ILE A 18 -14.52 21.96 7.61
C ILE A 18 -14.85 20.56 8.12
N ARG A 19 -14.30 19.54 7.45
CA ARG A 19 -14.40 18.15 7.90
C ARG A 19 -13.46 17.96 9.08
N ASN A 20 -14.02 17.96 10.29
CA ASN A 20 -13.27 17.61 11.50
C ASN A 20 -12.91 16.12 11.43
N TYR A 21 -11.62 15.80 11.51
CA TYR A 21 -11.17 14.41 11.54
C TYR A 21 -10.88 13.98 12.98
N GLU A 22 -11.51 12.90 13.41
CA GLU A 22 -11.19 12.27 14.70
C GLU A 22 -9.82 11.60 14.66
N TYR A 23 -9.03 11.71 15.74
CA TYR A 23 -7.68 11.15 15.82
C TYR A 23 -7.60 9.68 15.44
N TRP A 24 -8.44 8.85 16.03
CA TRP A 24 -8.44 7.41 15.78
C TRP A 24 -8.86 7.04 14.35
N SER A 25 -9.62 7.89 13.68
CA SER A 25 -9.98 7.68 12.27
C SER A 25 -8.78 7.91 11.35
N VAL A 26 -7.99 8.95 11.62
CA VAL A 26 -6.76 9.28 10.87
C VAL A 26 -5.66 8.26 11.16
N VAL A 27 -5.52 7.80 12.41
CA VAL A 27 -4.59 6.72 12.77
C VAL A 27 -4.92 5.44 12.00
N LYS A 28 -6.19 5.03 11.96
CA LYS A 28 -6.60 3.86 11.16
C LYS A 28 -6.32 4.04 9.67
N ALA A 29 -6.49 5.25 9.13
CA ALA A 29 -6.18 5.56 7.73
C ALA A 29 -4.67 5.52 7.45
N SER A 30 -3.83 6.05 8.35
CA SER A 30 -2.36 5.94 8.25
C SER A 30 -1.86 4.50 8.33
N GLY A 31 -2.67 3.58 8.87
CA GLY A 31 -2.44 2.14 8.85
C GLY A 31 -2.22 1.59 7.43
N GLU A 32 -2.88 2.13 6.41
CA GLU A 32 -2.72 1.67 5.02
C GLU A 32 -1.33 1.97 4.47
N ILE A 33 -0.77 3.12 4.87
CA ILE A 33 0.56 3.58 4.48
C ILE A 33 1.60 2.68 5.16
N THR A 34 1.46 2.46 6.46
CA THR A 34 2.39 1.59 7.20
C THR A 34 2.31 0.13 6.77
N GLN A 35 1.14 -0.36 6.36
CA GLN A 35 1.01 -1.67 5.71
C GLN A 35 1.83 -1.72 4.40
N GLN A 36 1.72 -0.72 3.53
CA GLN A 36 2.47 -0.68 2.27
C GLN A 36 3.98 -0.65 2.51
N ILE A 37 4.43 0.15 3.48
CA ILE A 37 5.84 0.20 3.90
C ILE A 37 6.29 -1.16 4.45
N SER A 38 5.47 -1.81 5.28
CA SER A 38 5.78 -3.14 5.83
C SER A 38 5.93 -4.18 4.72
N SER A 39 5.02 -4.17 3.74
CA SER A 39 5.08 -5.04 2.56
C SER A 39 6.32 -4.78 1.70
N MET A 40 6.71 -3.52 1.49
CA MET A 40 7.97 -3.15 0.81
C MET A 40 9.19 -3.66 1.57
N CYS A 41 9.22 -3.51 2.89
CA CYS A 41 10.33 -4.00 3.72
C CYS A 41 10.46 -5.52 3.63
N LEU A 42 9.35 -6.27 3.67
CA LEU A 42 9.37 -7.72 3.48
C LEU A 42 9.92 -8.09 2.09
N PHE A 43 9.55 -7.35 1.04
CA PHE A 43 10.12 -7.55 -0.29
C PHE A 43 11.64 -7.33 -0.32
N ILE A 44 12.12 -6.22 0.26
CA ILE A 44 13.56 -5.90 0.32
C ILE A 44 14.32 -6.96 1.15
N VAL A 45 13.79 -7.39 2.28
CA VAL A 45 14.42 -8.43 3.12
C VAL A 45 14.51 -9.75 2.35
N SER A 46 13.46 -10.15 1.64
CA SER A 46 13.50 -11.35 0.80
C SER A 46 14.60 -11.25 -0.27
N PHE A 47 14.76 -10.08 -0.90
CA PHE A 47 15.86 -9.84 -1.84
C PHE A 47 17.24 -9.99 -1.17
N ILE A 48 17.46 -9.35 -0.02
CA ILE A 48 18.73 -9.43 0.72
C ILE A 48 19.05 -10.88 1.08
N TYR A 49 18.06 -11.66 1.51
CA TYR A 49 18.26 -13.07 1.83
C TYR A 49 18.60 -13.95 0.63
N MET A 50 18.08 -13.60 -0.55
CA MET A 50 18.46 -14.29 -1.78
C MET A 50 19.88 -13.89 -2.24
N ASP A 51 20.25 -12.62 -2.08
CA ASP A 51 21.59 -12.13 -2.38
C ASP A 51 22.65 -12.76 -1.46
N ASP A 52 22.36 -12.85 -0.17
CA ASP A 52 23.18 -13.53 0.86
C ASP A 52 23.16 -15.07 0.77
N LYS A 53 22.45 -15.65 -0.22
CA LYS A 53 22.28 -17.10 -0.41
C LYS A 53 21.67 -17.84 0.80
N ARG A 54 20.97 -17.12 1.67
CA ARG A 54 20.23 -17.69 2.82
C ARG A 54 18.87 -18.24 2.42
N LEU A 55 18.26 -17.66 1.39
CA LEU A 55 16.96 -18.06 0.86
C LEU A 55 17.12 -18.68 -0.53
N LEU A 56 16.73 -19.95 -0.66
CA LEU A 56 16.71 -20.66 -1.93
C LEU A 56 15.54 -20.14 -2.78
N PRO A 57 15.70 -19.92 -4.10
CA PRO A 57 14.62 -19.45 -4.96
C PRO A 57 13.40 -20.38 -4.96
N ASP A 58 13.63 -21.69 -4.89
CA ASP A 58 12.56 -22.70 -4.85
C ASP A 58 11.64 -22.50 -3.65
N THR A 59 12.22 -22.17 -2.49
CA THR A 59 11.46 -21.91 -1.27
C THR A 59 10.62 -20.64 -1.40
N LEU A 60 11.16 -19.59 -2.01
CA LEU A 60 10.41 -18.35 -2.23
C LEU A 60 9.27 -18.55 -3.24
N VAL A 61 9.50 -19.31 -4.32
CA VAL A 61 8.45 -19.66 -5.30
C VAL A 61 7.36 -20.47 -4.62
N LEU A 62 7.72 -21.48 -3.81
CA LEU A 62 6.75 -22.29 -3.07
C LEU A 62 5.93 -21.45 -2.11
N ILE A 63 6.57 -20.58 -1.32
CA ILE A 63 5.90 -19.64 -0.41
C ILE A 63 4.97 -18.73 -1.19
N THR A 64 5.39 -18.22 -2.35
CA THR A 64 4.59 -17.33 -3.18
C THR A 64 3.35 -18.05 -3.71
N ILE A 65 3.49 -19.26 -4.28
CA ILE A 65 2.37 -20.07 -4.78
C ILE A 65 1.40 -20.40 -3.63
N ALA A 66 1.91 -20.81 -2.47
CA ALA A 66 1.09 -21.11 -1.30
C ALA A 66 0.34 -19.86 -0.81
N ALA A 67 1.02 -18.71 -0.73
CA ALA A 67 0.41 -17.44 -0.36
C ALA A 67 -0.64 -16.95 -1.37
N SER A 68 -0.41 -17.14 -2.67
CA SER A 68 -1.41 -16.86 -3.72
C SER A 68 -2.63 -17.76 -3.57
N GLY A 69 -2.44 -19.05 -3.31
CA GLY A 69 -3.53 -20.00 -3.06
C GLY A 69 -4.37 -19.61 -1.85
N ILE A 70 -3.72 -19.32 -0.72
CA ILE A 70 -4.40 -18.83 0.50
C ILE A 70 -5.12 -17.51 0.21
N GLY A 71 -4.45 -16.54 -0.41
CA GLY A 71 -5.05 -15.25 -0.76
C GLY A 71 -6.26 -15.36 -1.68
N TYR A 72 -6.25 -16.31 -2.61
CA TYR A 72 -7.39 -16.62 -3.48
C TYR A 72 -8.57 -17.20 -2.69
N THR A 73 -8.31 -18.17 -1.80
CA THR A 73 -9.36 -18.73 -0.94
C THR A 73 -9.98 -17.66 -0.04
N VAL A 74 -9.17 -16.80 0.57
CA VAL A 74 -9.64 -15.68 1.39
C VAL A 74 -10.47 -14.71 0.55
N SER A 75 -10.01 -14.35 -0.66
CA SER A 75 -10.77 -13.47 -1.57
C SER A 75 -12.16 -14.03 -1.87
N LYS A 76 -12.26 -15.32 -2.21
CA LYS A 76 -13.55 -15.96 -2.47
C LYS A 76 -14.45 -16.06 -1.25
N LEU A 77 -13.87 -16.28 -0.06
CA LEU A 77 -14.63 -16.27 1.19
C LEU A 77 -15.20 -14.89 1.51
N VAL A 78 -14.41 -13.84 1.27
CA VAL A 78 -14.86 -12.44 1.43
C VAL A 78 -15.97 -12.13 0.42
N ASP A 79 -15.78 -12.47 -0.85
CA ASP A 79 -16.79 -12.24 -1.89
C ASP A 79 -18.11 -12.96 -1.57
N LYS A 80 -18.05 -14.22 -1.10
CA LYS A 80 -19.23 -14.96 -0.62
C LYS A 80 -19.89 -14.30 0.59
N PHE A 81 -19.11 -13.83 1.57
CA PHE A 81 -19.66 -13.17 2.75
C PHE A 81 -20.37 -11.87 2.39
N VAL A 82 -19.80 -11.09 1.48
CA VAL A 82 -20.41 -9.85 0.98
C VAL A 82 -21.68 -10.15 0.17
N ALA A 83 -21.68 -11.19 -0.68
CA ALA A 83 -22.86 -11.64 -1.42
C ALA A 83 -23.98 -12.18 -0.51
N LEU A 84 -23.65 -12.87 0.59
CA LEU A 84 -24.64 -13.28 1.58
C LEU A 84 -25.31 -12.06 2.26
N LYS A 85 -24.59 -10.95 2.38
CA LYS A 85 -25.08 -9.71 3.00
C LYS A 85 -25.84 -8.81 2.03
N SER A 86 -25.51 -8.86 0.74
CA SER A 86 -26.12 -8.06 -0.31
C SER A 86 -26.85 -9.00 -1.27
N SER A 87 -28.18 -9.04 -1.23
CA SER A 87 -29.07 -9.87 -2.08
C SER A 87 -29.03 -9.49 -3.58
N GLY A 88 -27.85 -9.38 -4.16
CA GLY A 88 -27.58 -8.92 -5.51
C GLY A 88 -26.57 -9.82 -6.24
N ASP A 89 -26.71 -9.79 -7.56
CA ASP A 89 -26.27 -10.76 -8.57
C ASP A 89 -24.83 -11.31 -8.44
N GLU A 90 -24.70 -12.61 -8.68
CA GLU A 90 -23.47 -13.39 -8.56
C GLU A 90 -22.61 -13.19 -9.83
N ASN A 91 -21.69 -12.22 -9.83
CA ASN A 91 -20.66 -12.18 -10.87
C ASN A 91 -19.59 -13.25 -10.56
N GLN A 92 -19.94 -14.53 -10.78
CA GLN A 92 -19.00 -15.65 -10.66
C GLN A 92 -17.96 -15.58 -11.78
N ARG A 93 -16.81 -14.93 -11.52
CA ARG A 93 -15.61 -15.22 -12.28
C ARG A 93 -15.28 -16.71 -12.13
N THR A 94 -15.17 -17.39 -13.27
CA THR A 94 -14.93 -18.84 -13.28
C THR A 94 -13.52 -19.12 -12.79
N VAL A 95 -13.34 -20.19 -12.00
CA VAL A 95 -12.01 -20.63 -11.49
C VAL A 95 -11.02 -20.82 -12.66
N PHE A 96 -11.53 -21.18 -13.83
CA PHE A 96 -10.75 -21.35 -15.05
C PHE A 96 -10.16 -20.04 -15.59
N GLU A 97 -10.90 -18.92 -15.53
CA GLU A 97 -10.37 -17.61 -15.92
C GLU A 97 -9.23 -17.17 -15.00
N ASP A 98 -9.40 -17.36 -13.69
CA ASP A 98 -8.38 -17.03 -12.70
C ASP A 98 -7.11 -17.88 -12.89
N LEU A 99 -7.28 -19.19 -13.13
CA LEU A 99 -6.18 -20.11 -13.42
C LEU A 99 -5.47 -19.73 -14.73
N LYS A 100 -6.23 -19.39 -15.78
CA LYS A 100 -5.68 -18.95 -17.06
C LYS A 100 -4.84 -17.69 -16.89
N THR A 101 -5.33 -16.70 -16.17
CA THR A 101 -4.58 -15.47 -15.88
C THR A 101 -3.33 -15.77 -15.06
N PHE A 102 -3.41 -16.63 -14.04
CA PHE A 102 -2.26 -17.04 -13.23
C PHE A 102 -1.17 -17.72 -14.08
N VAL A 103 -1.56 -18.65 -14.96
CA VAL A 103 -0.64 -19.36 -15.86
C VAL A 103 -0.02 -18.40 -16.87
N MET A 104 -0.82 -17.52 -17.50
CA MET A 104 -0.31 -16.53 -18.45
C MET A 104 0.70 -15.58 -17.80
N PHE A 105 0.40 -15.12 -16.59
CA PHE A 105 1.24 -14.19 -15.85
C PHE A 105 2.55 -14.84 -15.37
N THR A 106 2.48 -16.06 -14.87
CA THR A 106 3.66 -16.84 -14.46
C THR A 106 4.54 -17.16 -15.67
N GLY A 107 3.95 -17.59 -16.79
CA GLY A 107 4.66 -17.88 -18.02
C GLY A 107 5.34 -16.66 -18.63
N PHE A 108 4.65 -15.51 -18.64
CA PHE A 108 5.23 -14.25 -19.11
C PHE A 108 6.39 -13.80 -18.23
N SER A 109 6.26 -13.89 -16.91
CA SER A 109 7.32 -13.57 -15.96
C SER A 109 8.56 -14.46 -16.15
N TYR A 110 8.35 -15.76 -16.45
CA TYR A 110 9.43 -16.69 -16.74
C TYR A 110 10.17 -16.33 -18.04
N CYS A 111 9.43 -16.02 -19.10
CA CYS A 111 9.99 -15.65 -20.40
C CYS A 111 10.78 -14.33 -20.33
N LEU A 112 10.27 -13.35 -19.58
CA LEU A 112 10.93 -12.05 -19.43
C LEU A 112 12.12 -12.06 -18.48
N SER A 113 12.18 -12.98 -17.51
CA SER A 113 13.26 -13.02 -16.51
C SER A 113 14.68 -12.95 -17.14
N PRO A 114 15.07 -13.81 -18.10
CA PRO A 114 16.39 -13.72 -18.72
C PRO A 114 16.61 -12.45 -19.55
N VAL A 115 15.56 -11.91 -20.17
CA VAL A 115 15.62 -10.67 -20.97
C VAL A 115 15.87 -9.47 -20.06
N LEU A 116 15.20 -9.41 -18.91
CA LEU A 116 15.34 -8.36 -17.92
C LEU A 116 16.74 -8.32 -17.30
N VAL A 117 17.32 -9.49 -17.01
CA VAL A 117 18.72 -9.60 -16.52
C VAL A 117 19.70 -9.11 -17.58
N SER A 118 19.55 -9.56 -18.83
CA SER A 118 20.47 -9.21 -19.93
C SER A 118 20.45 -7.70 -20.25
N LEU A 119 19.29 -7.05 -20.21
CA LEU A 119 19.15 -5.61 -20.50
C LEU A 119 19.78 -4.69 -19.44
N THR A 120 19.95 -5.18 -18.21
CA THR A 120 20.40 -4.38 -17.08
C THR A 120 21.81 -4.74 -16.62
N GLU A 121 22.45 -5.73 -17.25
CA GLU A 121 23.82 -6.16 -16.97
C GLU A 121 24.84 -5.02 -17.12
N THR A 122 24.65 -4.15 -18.12
CA THR A 122 25.55 -3.04 -18.45
C THR A 122 25.44 -1.83 -17.50
N ILE A 123 24.46 -1.84 -16.60
CA ILE A 123 24.22 -0.75 -15.65
C ILE A 123 25.01 -1.00 -14.35
N SER A 124 25.59 0.05 -13.78
CA SER A 124 26.33 -0.04 -12.51
C SER A 124 25.43 -0.39 -11.33
N THR A 125 25.97 -1.09 -10.34
CA THR A 125 25.24 -1.49 -9.12
C THR A 125 24.71 -0.30 -8.33
N ASP A 126 25.50 0.77 -8.23
CA ASP A 126 25.11 1.97 -7.46
C ASP A 126 23.91 2.69 -8.09
N THR A 127 23.88 2.77 -9.42
CA THR A 127 22.76 3.37 -10.14
C THR A 127 21.51 2.49 -10.07
N ILE A 128 21.66 1.16 -10.07
CA ILE A 128 20.55 0.23 -9.83
C ILE A 128 19.91 0.47 -8.45
N TYR A 129 20.70 0.54 -7.38
CA TYR A 129 20.15 0.80 -6.04
C TYR A 129 19.50 2.18 -5.93
N ALA A 130 20.08 3.20 -6.56
CA ALA A 130 19.49 4.54 -6.61
C ALA A 130 18.14 4.53 -7.35
N MET A 131 18.08 3.94 -8.54
CA MET A 131 16.85 3.83 -9.35
C MET A 131 15.78 3.00 -8.64
N THR A 132 16.14 1.89 -8.03
CA THR A 132 15.23 1.08 -7.20
C THR A 132 14.65 1.91 -6.06
N THR A 133 15.49 2.67 -5.35
CA THR A 133 15.03 3.50 -4.23
C THR A 133 14.04 4.57 -4.70
N VAL A 134 14.36 5.30 -5.76
CA VAL A 134 13.46 6.29 -6.37
C VAL A 134 12.14 5.65 -6.79
N MET A 135 12.21 4.46 -7.38
CA MET A 135 11.03 3.79 -7.92
C MET A 135 10.16 3.15 -6.82
N LEU A 136 10.76 2.69 -5.71
CA LEU A 136 10.00 2.29 -4.51
C LEU A 136 9.36 3.50 -3.82
N LEU A 137 10.03 4.64 -3.77
CA LEU A 137 9.44 5.89 -3.29
C LEU A 137 8.28 6.34 -4.19
N ALA A 138 8.42 6.22 -5.50
CA ALA A 138 7.32 6.47 -6.44
C ALA A 138 6.17 5.47 -6.23
N ASN A 139 6.46 4.18 -6.03
CA ASN A 139 5.44 3.20 -5.67
C ASN A 139 4.67 3.64 -4.42
N LEU A 140 5.37 4.11 -3.38
CA LEU A 140 4.77 4.57 -2.13
C LEU A 140 3.94 5.85 -2.31
N ALA A 141 4.44 6.83 -3.06
CA ALA A 141 3.80 8.13 -3.24
C ALA A 141 2.50 8.04 -4.08
N PHE A 142 2.50 7.21 -5.11
CA PHE A 142 1.39 7.08 -6.05
C PHE A 142 0.43 5.92 -5.74
N HIS A 143 0.64 5.21 -4.62
CA HIS A 143 -0.23 4.11 -4.23
C HIS A 143 -1.61 4.61 -3.77
N ASN A 144 -2.67 3.88 -4.12
CA ASN A 144 -4.01 4.21 -3.68
C ASN A 144 -4.30 3.69 -2.27
N TYR A 145 -4.22 4.59 -1.29
CA TYR A 145 -4.53 4.31 0.12
C TYR A 145 -6.03 4.42 0.48
N GLY A 146 -6.91 4.64 -0.50
CA GLY A 146 -8.36 4.79 -0.29
C GLY A 146 -8.81 6.23 -0.02
N VAL A 147 -7.97 7.21 -0.33
CA VAL A 147 -8.35 8.64 -0.38
C VAL A 147 -8.44 9.02 -1.85
N GLN A 148 -9.58 9.57 -2.30
CA GLN A 148 -9.77 10.09 -3.66
C GLN A 148 -8.95 11.38 -3.87
N ALA A 149 -7.62 11.26 -3.78
CA ALA A 149 -6.70 12.33 -4.11
C ALA A 149 -6.39 12.26 -5.61
N ALA A 150 -6.47 13.40 -6.29
CA ALA A 150 -6.31 13.51 -7.75
C ALA A 150 -4.92 13.13 -8.28
N VAL A 151 -3.94 12.90 -7.40
CA VAL A 151 -2.53 12.66 -7.76
C VAL A 151 -2.18 11.16 -7.81
N VAL A 152 -3.11 10.27 -7.47
CA VAL A 152 -2.83 8.84 -7.25
C VAL A 152 -3.17 7.99 -8.49
N SER A 153 -2.24 7.15 -8.94
CA SER A 153 -2.45 6.20 -10.06
C SER A 153 -1.99 4.80 -9.67
N GLU A 154 -2.94 3.87 -9.53
CA GLU A 154 -2.66 2.45 -9.19
C GLU A 154 -1.73 1.80 -10.22
N ALA A 155 -1.95 2.08 -11.52
CA ALA A 155 -1.13 1.55 -12.59
C ALA A 155 0.32 2.07 -12.53
N PHE A 156 0.49 3.37 -12.25
CA PHE A 156 1.83 3.95 -12.12
C PHE A 156 2.57 3.39 -10.90
N SER A 157 1.89 3.31 -9.74
CA SER A 157 2.46 2.70 -8.54
C SER A 157 2.91 1.27 -8.82
N LEU A 158 2.03 0.43 -9.39
CA LEU A 158 2.35 -0.96 -9.73
C LEU A 158 3.55 -1.05 -10.67
N ASN A 159 3.57 -0.28 -11.76
CA ASN A 159 4.68 -0.25 -12.71
C ASN A 159 6.01 0.15 -12.04
N ALA A 160 5.96 1.13 -11.14
CA ALA A 160 7.12 1.56 -10.36
C ALA A 160 7.63 0.42 -9.45
N GLY A 161 6.74 -0.29 -8.76
CA GLY A 161 7.10 -1.44 -7.93
C GLY A 161 7.71 -2.59 -8.73
N ILE A 162 7.16 -2.89 -9.90
CA ILE A 162 7.71 -3.92 -10.81
C ILE A 162 9.09 -3.49 -11.31
N PHE A 163 9.25 -2.25 -11.77
CA PHE A 163 10.54 -1.76 -12.25
C PHE A 163 11.62 -1.84 -11.16
N ALA A 164 11.29 -1.42 -9.93
CA ALA A 164 12.18 -1.55 -8.78
C ALA A 164 12.60 -3.02 -8.54
N SER A 165 11.64 -3.95 -8.64
CA SER A 165 11.89 -5.37 -8.46
C SER A 165 12.77 -5.97 -9.55
N VAL A 166 12.59 -5.51 -10.80
CA VAL A 166 13.41 -5.91 -11.95
C VAL A 166 14.85 -5.42 -11.80
N CYS A 167 15.02 -4.15 -11.41
CA CYS A 167 16.34 -3.58 -11.15
C CYS A 167 17.09 -4.39 -10.09
N LEU A 168 16.44 -4.75 -8.98
CA LEU A 168 17.04 -5.63 -7.97
C LEU A 168 17.29 -7.06 -8.50
N ALA A 169 16.29 -7.65 -9.15
CA ALA A 169 16.37 -9.01 -9.71
C ALA A 169 17.57 -9.21 -10.64
N SER A 170 17.94 -8.17 -11.39
CA SER A 170 19.09 -8.18 -12.30
C SER A 170 20.46 -8.38 -11.66
N ARG A 171 20.56 -8.18 -10.35
CA ARG A 171 21.83 -8.35 -9.60
C ARG A 171 21.96 -9.73 -8.99
N LEU A 172 20.91 -10.54 -9.01
CA LEU A 172 21.02 -11.91 -8.54
C LEU A 172 21.73 -12.80 -9.57
N HIS A 173 22.49 -13.75 -9.05
CA HIS A 173 23.42 -14.58 -9.82
C HIS A 173 22.78 -15.50 -10.87
N SER A 174 21.46 -15.74 -10.84
CA SER A 174 20.80 -16.71 -11.72
C SER A 174 19.42 -16.23 -12.13
N SER A 175 19.04 -16.54 -13.37
CA SER A 175 17.71 -16.26 -13.93
C SER A 175 16.56 -16.85 -13.10
N TRP A 176 16.82 -17.94 -12.36
CA TRP A 176 15.84 -18.52 -11.44
C TRP A 176 15.60 -17.65 -10.20
N HIS A 177 16.65 -17.01 -9.68
CA HIS A 177 16.55 -16.05 -8.58
C HIS A 177 15.80 -14.79 -9.04
N ALA A 178 16.11 -14.29 -10.24
CA ALA A 178 15.42 -13.16 -10.83
C ALA A 178 13.92 -13.44 -11.04
N PHE A 179 13.59 -14.63 -11.55
CA PHE A 179 12.19 -15.06 -11.73
C PHE A 179 11.44 -15.09 -10.40
N ALA A 180 12.00 -15.73 -9.37
CA ALA A 180 11.38 -15.82 -8.05
C ALA A 180 11.14 -14.44 -7.42
N THR A 181 12.11 -13.51 -7.58
CA THR A 181 12.03 -12.14 -7.08
C THR A 181 10.91 -11.35 -7.77
N VAL A 182 10.82 -11.44 -9.10
CA VAL A 182 9.77 -10.77 -9.88
C VAL A 182 8.40 -11.39 -9.58
N LEU A 183 8.30 -12.71 -9.45
CA LEU A 183 7.05 -13.37 -9.08
C LEU A 183 6.57 -12.91 -7.69
N PHE A 184 7.48 -12.82 -6.72
CA PHE A 184 7.17 -12.34 -5.38
C PHE A 184 6.80 -10.85 -5.36
N SER A 185 7.44 -10.02 -6.19
CA SER A 185 7.09 -8.60 -6.28
C SER A 185 5.67 -8.39 -6.81
N LEU A 186 5.24 -9.20 -7.77
CA LEU A 186 3.87 -9.16 -8.30
C LEU A 186 2.85 -9.57 -7.25
N GLN A 187 3.19 -10.55 -6.41
CA GLN A 187 2.39 -10.93 -5.25
C GLN A 187 2.25 -9.76 -4.25
N ILE A 188 3.37 -9.09 -3.92
CA ILE A 188 3.41 -8.02 -2.91
C ILE A 188 2.82 -6.69 -3.39
N PHE A 189 3.08 -6.28 -4.63
CA PHE A 189 2.65 -4.98 -5.17
C PHE A 189 1.35 -5.04 -5.98
N GLY A 190 0.99 -6.21 -6.51
CA GLY A 190 -0.22 -6.39 -7.33
C GLY A 190 -1.36 -7.09 -6.58
N LEU A 191 -1.12 -8.31 -6.11
CA LEU A 191 -2.18 -9.15 -5.53
C LEU A 191 -2.51 -8.75 -4.09
N TRP A 192 -1.49 -8.54 -3.26
CA TRP A 192 -1.66 -8.21 -1.85
C TRP A 192 -2.46 -6.91 -1.60
N PRO A 193 -2.20 -5.79 -2.31
CA PRO A 193 -2.94 -4.55 -2.09
C PRO A 193 -4.43 -4.66 -2.45
N ARG A 194 -4.77 -5.48 -3.45
CA ARG A 194 -6.16 -5.75 -3.83
C ARG A 194 -6.88 -6.59 -2.78
N LEU A 195 -6.20 -7.63 -2.27
CA LEU A 195 -6.75 -8.48 -1.20
C LEU A 195 -7.03 -7.68 0.07
N ARG A 196 -6.09 -6.85 0.53
CA ARG A 196 -6.31 -6.02 1.73
C ARG A 196 -7.48 -5.06 1.55
N HIS A 197 -7.65 -4.49 0.36
CA HIS A 197 -8.74 -3.55 0.09
C HIS A 197 -10.10 -4.24 0.24
N LYS A 198 -10.26 -5.43 -0.37
CA LYS A 198 -11.46 -6.27 -0.19
C LYS A 198 -11.71 -6.62 1.28
N ILE A 199 -10.68 -7.05 2.01
CA ILE A 199 -10.81 -7.41 3.44
C ILE A 199 -11.22 -6.19 4.27
N LYS A 200 -10.67 -5.01 3.99
CA LYS A 200 -11.00 -3.76 4.68
C LYS A 200 -12.45 -3.36 4.48
N GLU A 201 -12.95 -3.43 3.24
CA GLU A 201 -14.34 -3.08 2.91
C GLU A 201 -15.33 -4.03 3.61
N ALA A 202 -15.02 -5.32 3.66
CA ALA A 202 -15.87 -6.31 4.34
C ALA A 202 -15.74 -6.25 5.88
N PHE A 203 -14.51 -6.12 6.40
CA PHE A 203 -14.17 -6.30 7.81
C PHE A 203 -13.14 -5.25 8.31
N PRO A 204 -13.57 -4.02 8.66
CA PRO A 204 -12.66 -2.94 9.03
C PRO A 204 -11.85 -3.22 10.31
N ARG A 205 -12.36 -4.05 11.23
CA ARG A 205 -11.62 -4.45 12.45
C ARG A 205 -10.44 -5.37 12.14
N MET A 206 -10.61 -6.28 11.18
CA MET A 206 -9.55 -7.21 10.78
C MET A 206 -8.39 -6.47 10.11
N ASN A 207 -8.66 -5.37 9.43
CA ASN A 207 -7.63 -4.55 8.80
C ASN A 207 -6.62 -3.99 9.82
N VAL A 208 -7.07 -3.59 11.02
CA VAL A 208 -6.16 -3.13 12.09
C VAL A 208 -5.28 -4.28 12.58
N ALA A 209 -5.85 -5.46 12.78
CA ALA A 209 -5.08 -6.66 13.15
C ALA A 209 -4.05 -7.01 12.06
N LEU A 210 -4.44 -6.91 10.79
CA LEU A 210 -3.54 -7.12 9.65
C LEU A 210 -2.38 -6.12 9.64
N THR A 211 -2.61 -4.85 9.95
CA THR A 211 -1.52 -3.86 10.09
C THR A 211 -0.54 -4.25 11.19
N VAL A 212 -1.03 -4.65 12.36
CA VAL A 212 -0.18 -5.05 13.49
C VAL A 212 0.64 -6.29 13.15
N VAL A 213 0.01 -7.30 12.56
CA VAL A 213 0.69 -8.54 12.16
C VAL A 213 1.74 -8.29 11.08
N LEU A 214 1.42 -7.51 10.04
CA LEU A 214 2.39 -7.15 9.00
C LEU A 214 3.55 -6.33 9.56
N GLY A 215 3.26 -5.33 10.41
CA GLY A 215 4.28 -4.50 11.03
C GLY A 215 5.22 -5.31 11.92
N PHE A 216 4.67 -6.24 12.71
CA PHE A 216 5.47 -7.13 13.55
C PHE A 216 6.32 -8.09 12.71
N LEU A 217 5.75 -8.70 11.67
CA LEU A 217 6.50 -9.60 10.77
C LEU A 217 7.64 -8.86 10.05
N ALA A 218 7.37 -7.66 9.53
CA ALA A 218 8.38 -6.81 8.90
C ALA A 218 9.49 -6.41 9.88
N LEU A 219 9.13 -6.08 11.13
CA LEU A 219 10.10 -5.75 12.16
C LEU A 219 11.01 -6.93 12.48
N LEU A 220 10.45 -8.12 12.69
CA LEU A 220 11.23 -9.35 12.94
C LEU A 220 12.18 -9.64 11.77
N ALA A 221 11.68 -9.52 10.53
CA ALA A 221 12.47 -9.76 9.32
C ALA A 221 13.62 -8.74 9.16
N LEU A 222 13.40 -7.48 9.51
CA LEU A 222 14.46 -6.45 9.49
C LEU A 222 15.49 -6.66 10.59
N PHE A 223 15.05 -7.08 11.78
CA PHE A 223 15.94 -7.35 12.91
C PHE A 223 16.95 -8.45 12.60
N THR A 224 16.54 -9.45 11.79
CA THR A 224 17.41 -10.54 11.35
C THR A 224 18.44 -10.14 10.28
N VAL A 225 18.26 -8.98 9.62
CA VAL A 225 19.25 -8.42 8.68
C VAL A 225 20.25 -7.54 9.43
N SER A 226 19.77 -6.50 10.11
CA SER A 226 20.62 -5.56 10.87
C SER A 226 19.79 -4.71 11.83
N MET A 227 20.43 -4.25 12.92
CA MET A 227 19.79 -3.38 13.90
C MET A 227 19.43 -1.99 13.33
N VAL A 228 20.26 -1.45 12.42
CA VAL A 228 20.05 -0.09 11.87
C VAL A 228 18.72 0.05 11.12
N PRO A 229 18.40 -0.77 10.09
CA PRO A 229 17.13 -0.65 9.37
C PRO A 229 15.92 -0.99 10.25
N ALA A 230 16.08 -1.88 11.25
CA ALA A 230 15.02 -2.18 12.20
C ALA A 230 14.66 -0.96 13.07
N VAL A 231 15.66 -0.23 13.59
CA VAL A 231 15.43 1.01 14.36
C VAL A 231 14.80 2.09 13.47
N MET A 232 15.31 2.28 12.25
CA MET A 232 14.73 3.23 11.29
C MET A 232 13.26 2.91 10.97
N PHE A 233 12.93 1.63 10.83
CA PHE A 233 11.57 1.17 10.60
C PHE A 233 10.64 1.47 11.78
N ILE A 234 11.07 1.21 13.03
CA ILE A 234 10.29 1.55 14.22
C ILE A 234 10.01 3.05 14.27
N LEU A 235 11.06 3.88 14.10
CA LEU A 235 10.92 5.33 14.12
C LEU A 235 9.97 5.83 13.02
N GLY A 236 10.12 5.31 11.80
CA GLY A 236 9.23 5.62 10.67
C GLY A 236 7.78 5.20 10.91
N HIS A 237 7.54 4.00 11.43
CA HIS A 237 6.21 3.50 11.75
C HIS A 237 5.54 4.33 12.84
N LEU A 238 6.25 4.65 13.92
CA LEU A 238 5.72 5.52 14.99
C LEU A 238 5.42 6.92 14.46
N PHE A 239 6.30 7.46 13.61
CA PHE A 239 6.12 8.77 13.01
C PHE A 239 4.88 8.82 12.11
N ILE A 240 4.72 7.86 11.20
CA ILE A 240 3.59 7.85 10.25
C ILE A 240 2.27 7.51 10.96
N THR A 241 2.28 6.59 11.94
CA THR A 241 1.05 6.09 12.57
C THR A 241 0.50 7.02 13.65
N PHE A 242 1.37 7.70 14.40
CA PHE A 242 0.94 8.47 15.58
C PHE A 242 1.29 9.96 15.49
N ILE A 243 2.52 10.28 15.08
CA ILE A 243 3.02 11.66 15.05
C ILE A 243 2.36 12.45 13.92
N CYS A 244 2.30 11.88 12.72
CA CYS A 244 1.69 12.52 11.55
C CYS A 244 0.19 12.82 11.77
N PRO A 245 -0.64 11.87 12.26
CA PRO A 245 -2.03 12.18 12.64
C PRO A 245 -2.17 13.23 13.74
N ALA A 246 -1.31 13.20 14.76
CA ALA A 246 -1.32 14.18 15.84
C ALA A 246 -0.98 15.60 15.32
N TRP A 247 0.02 15.68 14.43
CA TRP A 247 0.40 16.93 13.78
C TRP A 247 -0.73 17.43 12.89
N LEU A 248 -1.34 16.57 12.05
CA LEU A 248 -2.45 16.94 11.18
C LEU A 248 -3.61 17.54 11.99
N ILE A 249 -3.98 16.94 13.11
CA ILE A 249 -5.06 17.44 13.97
C ILE A 249 -4.68 18.76 14.64
N SER A 250 -3.43 18.90 15.08
CA SER A 250 -2.93 20.15 15.65
C SER A 250 -2.97 21.31 14.65
N LEU A 251 -2.91 21.02 13.34
CA LEU A 251 -3.01 22.01 12.26
C LEU A 251 -4.45 22.25 11.78
N GLN A 252 -5.43 21.43 12.17
CA GLN A 252 -6.85 21.66 11.84
C GLN A 252 -7.35 23.06 12.22
N PRO A 253 -7.06 23.63 13.42
CA PRO A 253 -7.54 24.97 13.78
C PRO A 253 -6.96 26.08 12.89
N LEU A 254 -5.80 25.88 12.26
CA LEU A 254 -5.21 26.86 11.32
C LEU A 254 -5.98 26.94 9.99
N LYS A 255 -6.84 25.97 9.70
CA LYS A 255 -7.69 25.95 8.51
C LYS A 255 -9.08 26.56 8.77
N ASN A 256 -9.39 26.96 10.00
CA ASN A 256 -10.62 27.69 10.29
C ASN A 256 -10.54 29.08 9.66
N ASN A 257 -11.22 29.25 8.53
CA ASN A 257 -11.33 30.55 7.89
C ASN A 257 -12.38 31.38 8.64
N ILE A 258 -11.97 32.53 9.16
CA ILE A 258 -12.89 33.49 9.79
C ILE A 258 -13.50 34.30 8.64
N HIS A 259 -14.76 34.04 8.31
CA HIS A 259 -15.48 34.82 7.32
C HIS A 259 -15.68 36.26 7.85
N GLY A 260 -14.99 37.21 7.22
CA GLY A 260 -15.16 38.64 7.49
C GLY A 260 -16.43 39.18 6.80
N PRO A 261 -16.86 40.42 7.12
CA PRO A 261 -18.04 41.06 6.52
C PRO A 261 -17.89 41.39 5.01
N TRP A 262 -16.82 40.92 4.36
CA TRP A 262 -16.46 41.15 2.97
C TRP A 262 -16.49 39.87 2.11
N ASP A 263 -17.05 38.78 2.65
CA ASP A 263 -17.12 37.50 1.96
C ASP A 263 -18.12 37.54 0.79
N GLU A 264 -17.81 36.84 -0.30
CA GLU A 264 -18.51 36.99 -1.58
C GLU A 264 -20.01 36.67 -1.47
N ALA A 265 -20.86 37.55 -2.00
CA ALA A 265 -22.30 37.39 -1.98
C ALA A 265 -22.73 36.18 -2.83
N VAL A 266 -23.37 35.20 -2.19
CA VAL A 266 -23.97 34.06 -2.88
C VAL A 266 -25.16 34.56 -3.69
N ILE A 267 -25.06 34.51 -5.03
CA ILE A 267 -26.14 34.87 -5.93
C ILE A 267 -27.17 33.72 -5.90
N SER A 268 -28.29 33.92 -5.23
CA SER A 268 -29.46 33.04 -5.37
C SER A 268 -30.09 33.30 -6.74
N ASN A 269 -30.00 32.32 -7.64
CA ASN A 269 -30.81 32.34 -8.86
C ASN A 269 -32.23 31.90 -8.48
N ASP A 270 -33.15 32.85 -8.46
CA ASP A 270 -34.60 32.61 -8.44
C ASP A 270 -35.10 32.04 -9.78
#